data_AF-A0AAW5IKX6-F1
#
_entry.id   AF-A0AAW5IKX6-F1
#
_cell.length_a   1.000
_cell.length_b   1.000
_cell.length_c   1.000
_cell.angle_alpha   90.00
_cell.angle_beta   90.00
_cell.angle_gamma   90.00
#
_symmetry.space_group_name_H-M   'P 1'
#
loop_
_entity.id
_entity.type
_entity.pdbx_description
1 polymer ?
#
loop_
_entity_poly.entity_id
_entity_poly.type
_entity_poly.pdbx_seq_one_letter_code
_entity_poly.pdbx_strand_id
1 'polypeptide(L)'
;MNATPESLIKEYADPIEQQEIDKFICSEMSRQIHRYIKGMSGTKQAMLKFEEKLASLSVIEKEKAIAKYIDLNRKALDGLDLKMILVRSVANYCDTFQYMLDFVNDKRKMVFYYHRLKEKYIRYHEVFEENGKFGMKDHQGNVMLQPVYDFLRTCYIYNDDLSIMPVIAEKNGKMGLVMPDGKDTIVADFLYDEICLRDEYPYFEAVRDGVNGLIDKFGNFVNN
;
A
#
# COMPACT_ATOMS: atom_id res chain seq x y z
N MET A 1 7.13 40.42 28.50
CA MET A 1 7.99 39.83 27.45
C MET A 1 7.06 39.43 26.32
N ASN A 2 7.17 40.09 25.17
CA ASN A 2 6.32 39.78 24.02
C ASN A 2 6.87 38.52 23.36
N ALA A 3 6.02 37.50 23.24
CA ALA A 3 6.31 36.31 22.44
C ALA A 3 6.65 36.76 21.01
N THR A 4 7.86 36.46 20.52
CA THR A 4 8.19 36.64 19.10
C THR A 4 7.33 35.68 18.27
N PRO A 5 7.00 36.00 17.00
CA PRO A 5 6.29 35.08 16.11
C PRO A 5 6.93 33.67 16.09
N GLU A 6 8.26 33.61 16.16
CA GLU A 6 9.07 32.39 16.26
C GLU A 6 8.81 31.58 17.54
N SER A 7 8.48 32.24 18.66
CA SER A 7 8.17 31.56 19.93
C SER A 7 6.76 30.97 19.97
N LEU A 8 5.83 31.48 19.16
CA LEU A 8 4.46 30.95 19.02
C LEU A 8 4.40 29.72 18.09
N ILE A 9 5.35 29.60 17.14
CA ILE A 9 5.47 28.46 16.21
C ILE A 9 5.92 27.16 16.92
N LYS A 10 6.47 27.24 18.14
CA LYS A 10 7.01 26.08 18.86
C LYS A 10 5.96 25.09 19.38
N GLU A 11 4.70 25.49 19.53
CA GLU A 11 3.65 24.63 20.10
C GLU A 11 2.65 24.09 19.06
N TYR A 12 2.65 24.63 17.84
CA TYR A 12 1.77 24.22 16.76
C TYR A 12 2.58 24.11 15.47
N ALA A 13 2.69 22.91 14.91
CA ALA A 13 3.30 22.75 13.60
C ALA A 13 2.46 23.51 12.57
N ASP A 14 3.05 24.55 11.98
CA ASP A 14 2.41 25.42 11.00
C ASP A 14 1.74 24.56 9.91
N PRO A 15 0.43 24.76 9.61
CA PRO A 15 -0.24 24.05 8.53
C PRO A 15 0.50 24.09 7.19
N ILE A 16 1.18 25.20 6.88
CA ILE A 16 1.97 25.35 5.65
C ILE A 16 3.21 24.46 5.70
N GLU A 17 3.91 24.42 6.82
CA GLU A 17 5.06 23.55 7.05
C GLU A 17 4.70 22.08 6.85
N GLN A 18 3.59 21.63 7.46
CA GLN A 18 3.10 20.27 7.28
C GLN A 18 2.77 19.99 5.82
N GLN A 19 2.08 20.90 5.15
CA GLN A 19 1.63 20.73 3.77
C GLN A 19 2.82 20.60 2.80
N GLU A 20 3.83 21.45 2.91
CA GLU A 20 4.99 21.41 2.00
C GLU A 20 5.90 20.20 2.30
N ILE A 21 6.06 19.81 3.56
CA ILE A 21 6.77 18.57 3.93
C ILE A 21 6.04 17.36 3.34
N ASP A 22 4.72 17.24 3.56
CA ASP A 22 3.90 16.11 3.06
C ASP A 22 3.95 16.05 1.52
N LYS A 23 3.84 17.18 0.83
CA LYS A 23 3.92 17.28 -0.63
C LYS A 23 5.26 16.80 -1.18
N PHE A 24 6.38 17.19 -0.57
CA PHE A 24 7.70 16.73 -0.97
C PHE A 24 7.85 15.22 -0.75
N ILE A 25 7.47 14.73 0.44
CA ILE A 25 7.51 13.31 0.76
C ILE A 25 6.65 12.52 -0.25
N CYS A 26 5.46 12.99 -0.58
CA CYS A 26 4.58 12.34 -1.55
C CYS A 26 5.23 12.20 -2.93
N SER A 27 5.98 13.22 -3.37
CA SER A 27 6.74 13.16 -4.62
C SER A 27 7.85 12.12 -4.54
N GLU A 28 8.59 12.08 -3.43
CA GLU A 28 9.67 11.11 -3.22
C GLU A 28 9.18 9.67 -3.11
N MET A 29 8.05 9.43 -2.46
CA MET A 29 7.44 8.11 -2.39
C MET A 29 6.93 7.66 -3.76
N SER A 30 6.34 8.56 -4.55
CA SER A 30 5.96 8.29 -5.95
C SER A 30 7.19 7.92 -6.78
N ARG A 31 8.28 8.67 -6.63
CA ARG A 31 9.57 8.42 -7.30
C ARG A 31 10.18 7.07 -6.89
N GLN A 32 10.02 6.67 -5.62
CA GLN A 32 10.45 5.35 -5.18
C GLN A 32 9.70 4.23 -5.89
N ILE A 33 8.36 4.32 -5.96
CA ILE A 33 7.55 3.32 -6.67
C ILE A 33 7.92 3.26 -8.15
N HIS A 34 8.09 4.41 -8.80
CA HIS A 34 8.57 4.48 -10.18
C HIS A 34 9.89 3.70 -10.37
N ARG A 35 10.88 3.92 -9.49
CA ARG A 35 12.17 3.22 -9.55
C ARG A 35 12.01 1.72 -9.34
N TYR A 36 11.15 1.31 -8.41
CA TYR A 36 10.88 -0.09 -8.12
C TYR A 36 10.25 -0.81 -9.32
N ILE A 37 9.21 -0.24 -9.94
CA ILE A 37 8.57 -0.79 -11.15
C ILE A 37 9.60 -0.96 -12.28
N LYS A 38 10.42 0.07 -12.51
CA LYS A 38 11.47 0.03 -13.53
C LYS A 38 12.54 -1.03 -13.23
N GLY A 39 12.88 -1.24 -11.96
CA GLY A 39 13.90 -2.21 -11.52
C GLY A 39 13.46 -3.66 -11.66
N MET A 40 12.16 -3.96 -11.60
CA MET A 40 11.61 -5.32 -11.72
C MET A 40 11.38 -5.77 -13.17
N SER A 41 11.95 -5.07 -14.16
CA SER A 41 11.59 -5.27 -15.59
C SER A 41 10.08 -5.12 -15.85
N GLY A 42 9.38 -4.35 -15.01
CA GLY A 42 7.97 -4.05 -15.22
C GLY A 42 7.76 -3.42 -16.60
N THR A 43 6.60 -3.67 -17.21
CA THR A 43 6.33 -3.14 -18.54
C THR A 43 6.32 -1.61 -18.49
N LYS A 44 6.86 -0.95 -19.53
CA LYS A 44 6.78 0.51 -19.67
C LYS A 44 5.33 1.01 -19.53
N GLN A 45 4.37 0.19 -19.96
CA GLN A 45 2.94 0.48 -19.87
C GLN A 45 2.44 0.49 -18.42
N ALA A 46 2.84 -0.46 -17.57
CA ALA A 46 2.49 -0.48 -16.15
C ALA A 46 2.99 0.77 -15.43
N MET A 47 4.23 1.17 -15.72
CA MET A 47 4.83 2.40 -15.17
C MET A 47 4.04 3.65 -15.60
N LEU A 48 3.73 3.78 -16.89
CA LEU A 48 2.99 4.92 -17.43
C LEU A 48 1.57 5.02 -16.86
N LYS A 49 0.86 3.89 -16.74
CA LYS A 49 -0.48 3.85 -16.14
C LYS A 49 -0.46 4.28 -14.66
N PHE A 50 0.55 3.84 -13.91
CA PHE A 50 0.73 4.28 -12.52
C PHE A 50 0.93 5.80 -12.43
N GLU A 51 1.80 6.36 -13.27
CA GLU A 51 2.06 7.80 -13.31
C GLU A 51 0.84 8.61 -13.72
N GLU A 52 0.13 8.19 -14.77
CA GLU A 52 -1.11 8.82 -15.24
C GLU A 52 -2.17 8.82 -14.14
N LYS A 53 -2.33 7.70 -13.43
CA LYS A 53 -3.28 7.58 -12.32
C LYS A 53 -2.92 8.48 -11.15
N LEU A 54 -1.64 8.64 -10.82
CA LEU A 54 -1.23 9.58 -9.77
C LEU A 54 -1.33 11.03 -10.23
N ALA A 55 -1.21 11.35 -11.53
CA ALA A 55 -1.17 12.72 -12.01
C ALA A 55 -2.46 13.50 -11.71
N SER A 56 -3.61 12.84 -11.78
CA SER A 56 -4.94 13.45 -11.58
C SER A 56 -5.38 13.62 -10.12
N LEU A 57 -4.64 13.02 -9.18
CA LEU A 57 -5.02 12.98 -7.76
C LEU A 57 -4.52 14.19 -6.96
N SER A 58 -5.27 14.57 -5.92
CA SER A 58 -4.76 15.46 -4.86
C SER A 58 -3.63 14.79 -4.08
N VAL A 59 -2.83 15.56 -3.32
CA VAL A 59 -1.73 15.02 -2.49
C VAL A 59 -2.24 13.94 -1.53
N ILE A 60 -3.37 14.19 -0.86
CA ILE A 60 -3.97 13.23 0.10
C ILE A 60 -4.39 11.94 -0.60
N GLU A 61 -4.95 12.03 -1.80
CA GLU A 61 -5.35 10.86 -2.58
C GLU A 61 -4.13 10.08 -3.10
N LYS A 62 -3.07 10.79 -3.54
CA LYS A 62 -1.79 10.15 -3.91
C LYS A 62 -1.19 9.42 -2.72
N GLU A 63 -1.16 10.03 -1.54
CA GLU A 63 -0.68 9.39 -0.32
C GLU A 63 -1.40 8.07 -0.05
N LYS A 64 -2.73 8.06 -0.11
CA LYS A 64 -3.54 6.85 0.07
C LYS A 64 -3.24 5.79 -0.99
N ALA A 65 -3.14 6.19 -2.26
CA ALA A 65 -2.83 5.28 -3.36
C ALA A 65 -1.42 4.67 -3.23
N ILE A 66 -0.43 5.48 -2.88
CA ILE A 66 0.97 5.07 -2.64
C ILE A 66 1.05 4.13 -1.43
N ALA A 67 0.37 4.44 -0.34
CA ALA A 67 0.36 3.59 0.85
C ALA A 67 -0.24 2.21 0.55
N LYS A 68 -1.34 2.17 -0.19
CA LYS A 68 -1.94 0.92 -0.68
C LYS A 68 -0.96 0.15 -1.58
N TYR A 69 -0.17 0.86 -2.39
CA TYR A 69 0.86 0.23 -3.20
C TYR A 69 1.96 -0.40 -2.39
N ILE A 70 2.47 0.34 -1.41
CA ILE A 70 3.51 -0.14 -0.51
C ILE A 70 3.04 -1.35 0.29
N ASP A 71 1.78 -1.40 0.73
CA ASP A 71 1.24 -2.55 1.44
C ASP A 71 1.26 -3.83 0.60
N LEU A 72 0.84 -3.73 -0.65
CA LEU A 72 0.86 -4.84 -1.61
C LEU A 72 2.28 -5.14 -2.14
N ASN A 73 3.21 -4.20 -2.07
CA ASN A 73 4.56 -4.33 -2.60
C ASN A 73 5.58 -3.85 -1.58
N ARG A 74 5.66 -4.54 -0.45
CA ARG A 74 6.48 -4.10 0.70
C ARG A 74 7.96 -3.92 0.33
N LYS A 75 8.46 -4.73 -0.62
CA LYS A 75 9.82 -4.63 -1.19
C LYS A 75 10.06 -3.32 -1.97
N ALA A 76 9.02 -2.57 -2.33
CA ALA A 76 9.18 -1.24 -2.92
C ALA A 76 9.91 -0.26 -1.99
N LEU A 77 10.02 -0.58 -0.70
CA LEU A 77 10.79 0.21 0.26
C LEU A 77 12.22 -0.31 0.46
N ASP A 78 12.63 -1.40 -0.18
CA ASP A 78 13.96 -1.95 -0.01
C ASP A 78 15.02 -0.92 -0.45
N GLY A 79 15.97 -0.63 0.43
CA GLY A 79 17.00 0.39 0.23
C GLY A 79 16.53 1.84 0.40
N LEU A 80 15.27 2.10 0.77
CA LEU A 80 14.76 3.44 1.05
C LEU A 80 15.07 3.88 2.48
N ASP A 81 15.77 5.00 2.64
CA ASP A 81 15.95 5.63 3.95
C ASP A 81 14.92 6.75 4.16
N LEU A 82 13.92 6.48 5.01
CA LEU A 82 12.86 7.44 5.35
C LEU A 82 13.38 8.66 6.09
N LYS A 83 14.49 8.55 6.85
CA LYS A 83 15.11 9.71 7.51
C LYS A 83 15.73 10.64 6.49
N MET A 84 16.36 10.08 5.45
CA MET A 84 16.92 10.88 4.36
C MET A 84 15.82 11.62 3.59
N ILE A 85 14.67 10.99 3.34
CA ILE A 85 13.51 11.67 2.72
C ILE A 85 13.04 12.81 3.61
N LEU A 86 12.90 12.57 4.91
CA LEU A 86 12.46 13.59 5.86
C LEU A 86 13.43 14.78 5.94
N VAL A 87 14.74 14.54 5.98
CA VAL A 87 15.72 15.63 5.99
C VAL A 87 15.65 16.43 4.68
N ARG A 88 15.47 15.76 3.53
CA ARG A 88 15.29 16.44 2.24
C ARG A 88 14.00 17.25 2.17
N SER A 89 12.91 16.78 2.75
CA SER A 89 11.66 17.56 2.80
C SER A 89 11.79 18.79 3.68
N VAL A 90 12.49 18.67 4.82
CA VAL A 90 12.79 19.82 5.69
C VAL A 90 13.67 20.83 4.95
N ALA A 91 14.74 20.36 4.29
CA ALA A 91 15.61 21.22 3.51
C ALA A 91 14.89 21.91 2.34
N ASN A 92 13.91 21.25 1.72
CA ASN A 92 13.07 21.84 0.68
C ASN A 92 12.11 22.91 1.21
N TYR A 93 11.65 22.78 2.46
CA TYR A 93 10.75 23.74 3.10
C TYR A 93 11.47 24.97 3.64
N CYS A 94 12.68 24.81 4.20
CA CYS A 94 13.38 25.89 4.86
C CYS A 94 14.06 26.87 3.88
N ASP A 95 13.86 28.17 4.09
CA ASP A 95 14.51 29.23 3.29
C ASP A 95 15.97 29.51 3.67
N THR A 96 16.41 29.06 4.85
CA THR A 96 17.79 29.27 5.34
C THR A 96 18.40 28.01 5.90
N PHE A 97 19.73 27.89 5.74
CA PHE A 97 20.49 26.77 6.28
C PHE A 97 20.41 26.71 7.81
N GLN A 98 20.44 27.85 8.51
CA GLN A 98 20.35 27.88 9.97
C GLN A 98 18.98 27.36 10.44
N TYR A 99 17.88 27.79 9.80
CA TYR A 99 16.56 27.29 10.17
C TYR A 99 16.41 25.78 9.91
N MET A 100 16.95 25.29 8.78
CA MET A 100 17.00 23.84 8.51
C MET A 100 17.80 23.10 9.59
N LEU A 101 18.97 23.63 9.99
CA LEU A 101 19.80 23.05 11.03
C LEU A 101 19.08 23.02 12.38
N ASP A 102 18.42 24.11 12.76
CA ASP A 102 17.63 24.18 14.00
C ASP A 102 16.48 23.18 13.98
N PHE A 103 15.78 23.06 12.84
CA PHE A 103 14.70 22.09 12.64
C PHE A 103 15.20 20.65 12.80
N VAL A 104 16.24 20.27 12.06
CA VAL A 104 16.77 18.89 12.07
C VAL A 104 17.33 18.51 13.45
N ASN A 105 17.82 19.48 14.22
CA ASN A 105 18.28 19.28 15.59
C ASN A 105 17.14 19.26 16.63
N ASP A 106 15.95 19.74 16.29
CA ASP A 106 14.76 19.58 17.15
C ASP A 106 14.27 18.12 17.09
N LYS A 107 14.71 17.35 18.09
CA LYS A 107 14.35 15.94 18.24
C LYS A 107 12.85 15.71 18.30
N ARG A 108 12.08 16.58 18.96
CA ARG A 108 10.62 16.39 19.10
C ARG A 108 9.95 16.56 17.74
N LYS A 109 10.35 17.61 17.01
CA LYS A 109 9.85 17.91 15.67
C LYS A 109 10.19 16.81 14.67
N MET A 110 11.45 16.36 14.66
CA MET A 110 11.89 15.28 13.77
C MET A 110 11.20 13.94 14.07
N VAL A 111 10.98 13.61 15.35
CA VAL A 111 10.23 12.42 15.75
C VAL A 111 8.77 12.53 15.27
N PHE A 112 8.12 13.68 15.50
CA PHE A 112 6.75 13.92 15.03
C PHE A 112 6.60 13.69 13.52
N TYR A 113 7.44 14.33 12.70
CA TYR A 113 7.35 14.17 11.24
C TYR A 113 7.75 12.77 10.77
N TYR A 114 8.70 12.12 11.43
CA TYR A 114 9.07 10.74 11.11
C TYR A 114 7.92 9.76 11.36
N HIS A 115 7.22 9.89 12.49
CA HIS A 115 6.03 9.08 12.77
C HIS A 115 4.90 9.37 11.79
N ARG A 116 4.62 10.64 11.52
CA ARG A 116 3.60 11.05 10.54
C ARG A 116 3.87 10.47 9.15
N LEU A 117 5.13 10.52 8.68
CA LEU A 117 5.55 9.90 7.43
C LEU A 117 5.22 8.40 7.45
N LYS A 118 5.64 7.69 8.50
CA LYS A 118 5.40 6.25 8.61
C LYS A 118 3.89 5.93 8.63
N GLU A 119 3.10 6.66 9.39
CA GLU A 119 1.64 6.47 9.48
C GLU A 119 0.93 6.73 8.14
N LYS A 120 1.46 7.63 7.31
CA LYS A 120 0.90 7.89 5.97
C LYS A 120 1.15 6.75 4.99
N TYR A 121 2.36 6.17 4.99
CA TYR A 121 2.78 5.27 3.90
C TYR A 121 2.94 3.80 4.31
N ILE A 122 3.22 3.52 5.59
CA ILE A 122 3.46 2.17 6.11
C ILE A 122 2.16 1.66 6.72
N ARG A 123 1.23 1.27 5.84
CA ARG A 123 -0.14 0.88 6.19
C ARG A 123 -0.39 -0.59 5.87
N TYR A 124 0.32 -1.46 6.57
CA TYR A 124 0.30 -2.88 6.27
C TYR A 124 -0.99 -3.56 6.74
N HIS A 125 -1.56 -4.39 5.87
CA HIS A 125 -2.52 -5.39 6.31
C HIS A 125 -1.81 -6.55 7.04
N GLU A 126 -2.58 -7.29 7.82
CA GLU A 126 -2.11 -8.45 8.57
C GLU A 126 -3.09 -9.60 8.38
N VAL A 127 -2.57 -10.78 8.05
CA VAL A 127 -3.32 -12.04 8.18
C VAL A 127 -3.22 -12.47 9.63
N PHE A 128 -4.36 -12.78 10.25
CA PHE A 128 -4.44 -13.18 11.64
C PHE A 128 -5.22 -14.49 11.78
N GLU A 129 -5.01 -15.19 12.89
CA GLU A 129 -5.70 -16.43 13.21
C GLU A 129 -6.55 -16.25 14.47
N GLU A 130 -7.79 -16.75 14.42
CA GLU A 130 -8.70 -16.82 15.56
C GLU A 130 -9.43 -18.17 15.52
N ASN A 131 -9.38 -18.93 16.63
CA ASN A 131 -10.01 -20.25 16.76
C ASN A 131 -9.65 -21.25 15.64
N GLY A 132 -8.39 -21.22 15.16
CA GLY A 132 -7.93 -22.10 14.09
C GLY A 132 -8.37 -21.69 12.68
N LYS A 133 -8.91 -20.48 12.52
CA LYS A 133 -9.34 -19.93 11.23
C LYS A 133 -8.64 -18.62 10.94
N PHE A 134 -8.35 -18.37 9.67
CA PHE A 134 -7.60 -17.21 9.20
C PHE A 134 -8.53 -16.12 8.70
N GLY A 135 -8.21 -14.89 9.10
CA GLY A 135 -8.82 -13.65 8.63
C GLY A 135 -7.75 -12.65 8.21
N MET A 136 -8.19 -11.48 7.76
CA MET A 136 -7.30 -10.40 7.33
C MET A 136 -7.83 -9.07 7.88
N LYS A 137 -6.94 -8.24 8.42
CA LYS A 137 -7.27 -6.90 8.93
C LYS A 137 -6.37 -5.84 8.33
N ASP A 138 -6.88 -4.62 8.21
CA ASP A 138 -6.11 -3.48 7.73
C ASP A 138 -5.15 -2.94 8.80
N HIS A 139 -4.39 -1.90 8.44
CA HIS A 139 -3.42 -1.27 9.33
C HIS A 139 -4.03 -0.59 10.57
N GLN A 140 -5.35 -0.39 10.61
CA GLN A 140 -6.08 0.17 11.73
C GLN A 140 -6.73 -0.93 12.59
N GLY A 141 -6.60 -2.19 12.17
CA GLY A 141 -7.24 -3.33 12.82
C GLY A 141 -8.68 -3.58 12.36
N ASN A 142 -9.17 -2.88 11.33
CA ASN A 142 -10.49 -3.18 10.78
C ASN A 142 -10.43 -4.51 10.02
N VAL A 143 -11.39 -5.39 10.29
CA VAL A 143 -11.47 -6.70 9.64
C VAL A 143 -11.86 -6.54 8.17
N MET A 144 -10.99 -6.99 7.27
CA MET A 144 -11.18 -7.01 5.81
C MET A 144 -11.72 -8.37 5.33
N LEU A 145 -11.32 -9.45 6.01
CA LEU A 145 -11.83 -10.82 5.86
C LEU A 145 -12.03 -11.42 7.24
N GLN A 146 -13.20 -12.00 7.49
CA GLN A 146 -13.50 -12.64 8.76
C GLN A 146 -12.62 -13.89 8.97
N PRO A 147 -12.30 -14.25 10.21
CA PRO A 147 -11.52 -15.44 10.51
C PRO A 147 -12.40 -16.69 10.38
N VAL A 148 -12.75 -17.05 9.15
CA VAL A 148 -13.62 -18.19 8.82
C VAL A 148 -13.01 -19.15 7.80
N TYR A 149 -11.78 -18.87 7.36
CA TYR A 149 -11.08 -19.63 6.32
C TYR A 149 -10.05 -20.56 6.94
N ASP A 150 -9.87 -21.74 6.35
CA ASP A 150 -8.84 -22.72 6.76
C ASP A 150 -7.43 -22.25 6.37
N PHE A 151 -7.34 -21.44 5.32
CA PHE A 151 -6.11 -20.87 4.81
C PHE A 151 -6.39 -19.59 4.02
N LEU A 152 -5.46 -18.64 4.05
CA LEU A 152 -5.47 -17.43 3.23
C LEU A 152 -4.10 -17.21 2.58
N ARG A 153 -4.09 -16.91 1.28
CA ARG A 153 -2.90 -16.50 0.54
C ARG A 153 -3.16 -15.20 -0.20
N THR A 154 -2.49 -14.14 0.27
CA THR A 154 -2.55 -12.81 -0.33
C THR A 154 -1.87 -12.79 -1.69
N CYS A 155 -2.58 -12.30 -2.69
CA CYS A 155 -2.09 -12.16 -4.06
C CYS A 155 -1.38 -10.81 -4.21
N TYR A 156 -0.05 -10.80 -4.14
CA TYR A 156 0.77 -9.60 -4.32
C TYR A 156 1.03 -9.32 -5.81
N ILE A 157 -0.03 -9.27 -6.63
CA ILE A 157 0.10 -9.00 -8.07
C ILE A 157 -0.56 -7.67 -8.38
N TYR A 158 0.16 -6.84 -9.13
CA TYR A 158 -0.41 -5.66 -9.73
C TYR A 158 -1.02 -6.00 -11.08
N ASN A 159 -2.35 -5.90 -11.14
CA ASN A 159 -2.96 -5.35 -12.34
C ASN A 159 -2.55 -3.88 -12.41
N ASP A 160 -2.16 -3.41 -13.59
CA ASP A 160 -1.69 -2.04 -13.83
C ASP A 160 -2.59 -0.90 -13.27
N ASP A 161 -3.81 -1.22 -12.84
CA ASP A 161 -4.85 -0.27 -12.49
C ASP A 161 -4.99 0.02 -10.98
N LEU A 162 -4.07 -0.44 -10.12
CA LEU A 162 -4.14 -0.30 -8.64
C LEU A 162 -5.42 -0.88 -7.99
N SER A 163 -6.10 -1.80 -8.67
CA SER A 163 -7.28 -2.49 -8.14
C SER A 163 -6.88 -3.47 -7.04
N ILE A 164 -7.79 -3.69 -6.09
CA ILE A 164 -7.63 -4.78 -5.11
C ILE A 164 -7.90 -6.07 -5.87
N MET A 165 -6.99 -7.04 -5.77
CA MET A 165 -7.22 -8.39 -6.28
C MET A 165 -7.85 -9.25 -5.19
N PRO A 166 -8.66 -10.26 -5.56
CA PRO A 166 -9.12 -11.24 -4.60
C PRO A 166 -7.94 -12.03 -4.02
N VAL A 167 -8.14 -12.49 -2.80
CA VAL A 167 -7.25 -13.37 -2.04
C VAL A 167 -7.67 -14.81 -2.29
N ILE A 168 -6.70 -15.71 -2.40
CA ILE A 168 -6.98 -17.15 -2.45
C ILE A 168 -7.30 -17.60 -1.02
N ALA A 169 -8.47 -18.19 -0.83
CA ALA A 169 -8.92 -18.69 0.45
C ALA A 169 -9.25 -20.18 0.34
N GLU A 170 -9.01 -20.92 1.42
CA GLU A 170 -9.50 -22.28 1.57
C GLU A 170 -10.63 -22.33 2.60
N LYS A 171 -11.67 -23.10 2.31
CA LYS A 171 -12.76 -23.37 3.24
C LYS A 171 -13.28 -24.79 3.02
N ASN A 172 -13.31 -25.59 4.08
CA ASN A 172 -13.78 -26.97 4.06
C ASN A 172 -13.06 -27.86 3.02
N GLY A 173 -11.75 -27.67 2.84
CA GLY A 173 -10.92 -28.47 1.94
C GLY A 173 -11.05 -28.13 0.45
N LYS A 174 -11.69 -27.01 0.12
CA LYS A 174 -11.76 -26.47 -1.25
C LYS A 174 -11.27 -25.03 -1.26
N MET A 175 -10.68 -24.61 -2.37
CA MET A 175 -10.21 -23.26 -2.59
C MET A 175 -11.26 -22.41 -3.31
N GLY A 176 -11.24 -21.11 -3.05
CA GLY A 176 -12.05 -20.08 -3.69
C GLY A 176 -11.33 -18.74 -3.69
N LEU A 177 -11.97 -17.73 -4.28
CA LEU A 177 -11.46 -16.36 -4.34
C LEU A 177 -12.40 -15.43 -3.57
N VAL A 178 -11.84 -14.63 -2.66
CA VAL A 178 -12.61 -13.69 -1.83
C VAL A 178 -12.01 -12.29 -1.88
N MET A 179 -12.85 -11.26 -1.90
CA MET A 179 -12.39 -9.88 -1.83
C MET A 179 -12.12 -9.47 -0.39
N PRO A 180 -10.97 -8.85 -0.10
CA PRO A 180 -10.70 -8.27 1.21
C PRO A 180 -11.33 -6.86 1.29
N ASP A 181 -12.65 -6.80 1.18
CA ASP A 181 -13.45 -5.57 1.13
C ASP A 181 -14.24 -5.29 2.43
N GLY A 182 -14.02 -6.11 3.46
CA GLY A 182 -14.75 -6.06 4.74
C GLY A 182 -16.14 -6.70 4.71
N LYS A 183 -16.52 -7.35 3.60
CA LYS A 183 -17.82 -8.00 3.42
C LYS A 183 -17.71 -9.48 3.06
N ASP A 184 -16.50 -10.02 2.98
CA ASP A 184 -16.23 -11.41 2.58
C ASP A 184 -16.84 -11.74 1.20
N THR A 185 -16.84 -10.76 0.28
CA THR A 185 -17.44 -10.94 -1.05
C THR A 185 -16.75 -12.08 -1.79
N ILE A 186 -17.50 -13.14 -2.09
CA ILE A 186 -17.02 -14.29 -2.86
C ILE A 186 -16.94 -13.90 -4.33
N VAL A 187 -15.75 -13.99 -4.91
CA VAL A 187 -15.50 -13.80 -6.35
C VAL A 187 -15.65 -15.13 -7.07
N ALA A 188 -14.98 -16.17 -6.60
CA ALA A 188 -15.11 -17.52 -7.10
C ALA A 188 -15.41 -18.45 -5.92
N ASP A 189 -16.42 -19.29 -6.09
CA ASP A 189 -16.92 -20.15 -5.01
C ASP A 189 -15.90 -21.23 -4.62
N PHE A 190 -16.08 -21.83 -3.44
CA PHE A 190 -15.18 -22.83 -2.85
C PHE A 190 -15.36 -24.21 -3.50
N LEU A 191 -15.00 -24.31 -4.77
CA LEU A 191 -15.22 -25.50 -5.62
C LEU A 191 -13.92 -26.13 -6.11
N TYR A 192 -12.79 -25.44 -5.94
CA TYR A 192 -11.54 -25.80 -6.58
C TYR A 192 -10.66 -26.66 -5.68
N ASP A 193 -10.00 -27.65 -6.25
CA ASP A 193 -8.99 -28.46 -5.58
C ASP A 193 -7.70 -27.64 -5.37
N GLU A 194 -7.38 -26.76 -6.33
CA GLU A 194 -6.21 -25.90 -6.30
C GLU A 194 -6.51 -24.58 -7.04
N ILE A 195 -5.97 -23.47 -6.54
CA ILE A 195 -5.90 -22.19 -7.25
C ILE A 195 -4.47 -21.65 -7.18
N CYS A 196 -3.91 -21.34 -8.34
CA CYS A 196 -2.57 -20.80 -8.51
C CYS A 196 -2.57 -19.44 -9.23
N LEU A 197 -1.53 -18.65 -8.95
CA LEU A 197 -1.33 -17.33 -9.55
C LEU A 197 -0.54 -17.42 -10.84
N ARG A 198 -0.94 -16.61 -11.83
CA ARG A 198 -0.27 -16.43 -13.12
C ARG A 198 0.27 -15.01 -13.27
N ASP A 199 1.27 -14.85 -14.14
CA ASP A 199 1.86 -13.55 -14.46
C ASP A 199 1.05 -12.74 -15.49
N GLU A 200 0.07 -13.38 -16.15
CA GLU A 200 -0.77 -12.76 -17.19
C GLU A 200 -2.25 -12.99 -16.93
N TYR A 201 -3.08 -12.06 -17.38
CA TYR A 201 -4.53 -12.21 -17.31
C TYR A 201 -5.03 -13.39 -18.17
N PRO A 202 -6.03 -14.18 -17.72
CA PRO A 202 -6.59 -14.23 -16.37
C PRO A 202 -5.57 -14.72 -15.32
N TYR A 203 -5.44 -13.99 -14.22
CA TYR A 203 -4.35 -14.16 -13.23
C TYR A 203 -4.48 -15.39 -12.34
N PHE A 204 -5.58 -16.14 -12.45
CA PHE A 204 -5.86 -17.30 -11.64
C PHE A 204 -6.08 -18.51 -12.53
N GLU A 205 -5.25 -19.53 -12.32
CA GLU A 205 -5.46 -20.88 -12.82
C GLU A 205 -6.04 -21.73 -11.70
N ALA A 206 -6.94 -22.63 -12.04
CA ALA A 206 -7.57 -23.48 -11.05
C ALA A 206 -7.77 -24.91 -11.56
N VAL A 207 -7.79 -25.84 -10.61
CA VAL A 207 -8.14 -27.24 -10.83
C VAL A 207 -9.50 -27.49 -10.20
N ARG A 208 -10.44 -28.01 -10.98
CA ARG A 208 -11.73 -28.45 -10.49
C ARG A 208 -12.06 -29.82 -11.06
N ASP A 209 -12.30 -30.79 -10.17
CA ASP A 209 -12.70 -32.15 -10.55
C ASP A 209 -11.68 -32.80 -11.53
N GLY A 210 -10.39 -32.50 -11.34
CA GLY A 210 -9.30 -32.98 -12.19
C GLY A 210 -9.13 -32.24 -13.53
N VAL A 211 -9.90 -31.19 -13.80
CA VAL A 211 -9.80 -30.37 -15.01
C VAL A 211 -9.10 -29.05 -14.69
N ASN A 212 -8.12 -28.67 -15.52
CA ASN A 212 -7.45 -27.37 -15.45
C ASN A 212 -8.22 -26.31 -16.25
N GLY A 213 -8.27 -25.10 -15.72
CA GLY A 213 -8.87 -23.96 -16.40
C GLY A 213 -8.51 -22.63 -15.72
N LEU A 214 -9.04 -21.55 -16.25
CA LEU A 214 -8.78 -20.19 -15.79
C LEU A 214 -10.01 -19.62 -15.09
N ILE A 215 -9.79 -18.74 -14.11
CA ILE A 215 -10.88 -17.97 -13.48
C ILE A 215 -10.87 -16.57 -14.08
N ASP A 216 -11.97 -16.18 -14.73
CA ASP A 216 -12.12 -14.85 -15.31
C ASP A 216 -12.37 -13.75 -14.26
N LYS A 217 -12.43 -12.49 -14.68
CA LYS A 217 -12.67 -11.34 -13.79
C LYS A 217 -14.03 -11.35 -13.06
N PHE A 218 -14.96 -12.20 -13.50
CA PHE A 218 -16.28 -12.37 -12.92
C PHE A 218 -16.35 -13.62 -12.02
N GLY A 219 -15.25 -14.36 -11.89
CA GLY A 219 -15.20 -15.59 -11.10
C GLY A 219 -15.62 -16.85 -11.85
N ASN A 220 -15.84 -16.77 -13.18
CA ASN A 220 -16.25 -17.95 -13.95
C ASN A 220 -15.04 -18.82 -14.29
N PHE A 221 -15.21 -20.13 -14.17
CA PHE A 221 -14.25 -21.11 -14.64
C PHE A 221 -14.36 -21.28 -16.16
N VAL A 222 -13.26 -21.04 -16.87
CA VAL A 222 -13.15 -21.14 -18.32
C VAL A 222 -12.10 -22.20 -18.63
N ASN A 223 -12.50 -23.27 -19.30
CA ASN A 223 -11.55 -24.30 -19.74
C ASN A 223 -10.58 -23.71 -20.77
N ASN A 224 -9.31 -24.11 -20.66
CA ASN A 224 -8.30 -23.81 -21.68
C ASN A 224 -8.57 -24.60 -22.97
#